data_AF-A0A1F5QB47-F1
#
_entry.id   AF-A0A1F5QB47-F1
#
_cell.length_a   1.000
_cell.length_b   1.000
_cell.length_c   1.000
_cell.angle_alpha   90.00
_cell.angle_beta   90.00
_cell.angle_gamma   90.00
#
_symmetry.space_group_name_H-M   'P 1'
#
loop_
_entity.id
_entity.type
_entity.pdbx_description
1 polymer ?
#
loop_
_entity_poly.entity_id
_entity_poly.type
_entity_poly.pdbx_seq_one_letter_code
_entity_poly.pdbx_strand_id
1 'polypeptide(L)'
;MTRYFALALNTGSLAAKTKPAASSRPKFSWRPKNLRSAILSALFVLGVAYLIQVNSISTKGYEIKQLEQKLVEVREQNERLELEARSLKAIETIQAQAQALNLVPSQGVNYFSGNGYAFER
;
A
#
# COMPACT_ATOMS: atom_id res chain seq x y z
N MET A 1 10.91 -52.20 -38.30
CA MET A 1 12.00 -52.26 -37.29
C MET A 1 13.33 -51.92 -37.96
N THR A 2 14.33 -51.45 -37.21
CA THR A 2 15.71 -51.10 -37.61
C THR A 2 15.94 -49.71 -38.27
N ARG A 3 15.95 -48.65 -37.44
CA ARG A 3 16.50 -47.31 -37.79
C ARG A 3 17.48 -46.77 -36.73
N TYR A 4 18.02 -47.62 -35.86
CA TYR A 4 18.89 -47.21 -34.76
C TYR A 4 20.38 -47.50 -34.98
N PHE A 5 20.78 -47.96 -36.16
CA PHE A 5 22.18 -48.34 -36.42
C PHE A 5 23.03 -47.24 -37.07
N ALA A 6 22.48 -46.06 -37.35
CA ALA A 6 23.20 -44.98 -38.03
C ALA A 6 23.96 -43.99 -37.10
N LEU A 7 24.09 -44.30 -35.80
CA LEU A 7 24.83 -43.46 -34.84
C LEU A 7 26.17 -44.06 -34.39
N ALA A 8 26.54 -45.24 -34.89
CA ALA A 8 27.88 -45.78 -34.72
C ALA A 8 28.60 -45.65 -36.06
N LEU A 9 29.75 -44.97 -36.06
CA LEU A 9 30.72 -44.84 -37.15
C LEU A 9 30.51 -43.62 -38.07
N ASN A 10 30.98 -42.48 -37.55
CA ASN A 10 32.04 -41.71 -38.18
C ASN A 10 31.76 -41.14 -39.59
N THR A 11 31.59 -39.82 -39.69
CA THR A 11 32.40 -38.97 -40.59
C THR A 11 32.21 -37.51 -40.21
N GLY A 12 33.33 -36.78 -40.20
CA GLY A 12 33.43 -35.44 -39.64
C GLY A 12 32.86 -34.31 -40.50
N SER A 13 33.10 -33.10 -39.97
CA SER A 13 32.64 -31.78 -40.47
C SER A 13 31.13 -31.59 -40.28
N LEU A 14 30.65 -30.67 -39.46
CA LEU A 14 30.91 -29.24 -39.56
C LEU A 14 31.07 -28.62 -38.16
N ALA A 15 32.25 -28.06 -37.92
CA ALA A 15 32.53 -27.21 -36.79
C ALA A 15 31.74 -25.89 -36.92
N ALA A 16 30.50 -25.89 -36.42
CA ALA A 16 29.82 -24.65 -36.08
C ALA A 16 30.53 -24.06 -34.85
N LYS A 17 31.43 -23.08 -35.07
CA LYS A 17 32.00 -22.23 -34.01
C LYS A 17 30.88 -21.41 -33.37
N THR A 18 30.13 -21.99 -32.44
CA THR A 18 29.45 -21.23 -31.41
C THR A 18 30.52 -20.69 -30.48
N LYS A 19 30.84 -19.40 -30.63
CA LYS A 19 31.69 -18.66 -29.69
C LYS A 19 31.11 -18.89 -28.28
N PRO A 20 31.82 -19.49 -27.32
CA PRO A 20 31.32 -19.49 -25.97
C PRO A 20 31.33 -18.03 -25.50
N ALA A 21 30.16 -17.51 -25.16
CA ALA A 21 30.04 -16.26 -24.43
C ALA A 21 30.79 -16.45 -23.11
N ALA A 22 32.05 -16.02 -23.10
CA ALA A 22 32.90 -16.05 -21.93
C ALA A 22 32.27 -15.09 -20.90
N SER A 23 31.47 -15.65 -19.99
CA SER A 23 31.00 -14.94 -18.83
C SER A 23 32.21 -14.59 -17.98
N SER A 24 32.63 -13.32 -18.07
CA SER A 24 33.65 -12.75 -17.21
C SER A 24 33.10 -12.73 -15.79
N ARG A 25 33.32 -13.81 -15.04
CA ARG A 25 33.14 -13.81 -13.58
C ARG A 25 34.07 -12.73 -13.04
N PRO A 26 33.58 -11.70 -12.31
CA PRO A 26 34.48 -10.76 -11.67
C PRO A 26 35.29 -11.55 -10.63
N LYS A 27 36.56 -11.81 -10.94
CA LYS A 27 37.49 -12.44 -9.99
C LYS A 27 37.88 -11.38 -8.97
N PHE A 28 37.05 -11.24 -7.94
CA PHE A 28 37.35 -10.40 -6.78
C PHE A 28 38.34 -11.15 -5.87
N SER A 29 39.64 -11.07 -6.17
CA SER A 29 40.69 -11.62 -5.32
C SER A 29 41.13 -10.57 -4.29
N TRP A 30 40.24 -10.26 -3.35
CA TRP A 30 40.53 -9.32 -2.25
C TRP A 30 41.20 -10.08 -1.10
N ARG A 31 42.53 -10.18 -1.16
CA ARG A 31 43.35 -10.64 -0.03
C ARG A 31 43.94 -9.41 0.65
N PRO A 32 43.39 -8.96 1.79
CA PRO A 32 44.00 -7.85 2.50
C PRO A 32 45.37 -8.28 3.01
N LYS A 33 46.44 -7.61 2.56
CA LYS A 33 47.80 -7.88 3.03
C LYS A 33 47.96 -7.60 4.53
N ASN A 34 47.13 -6.69 5.07
CA ASN A 34 47.15 -6.25 6.46
C ASN A 34 45.74 -6.36 7.07
N LEU A 35 45.49 -7.43 7.84
CA LEU A 35 44.17 -7.70 8.44
C LEU A 35 43.72 -6.58 9.39
N ARG A 36 44.65 -5.99 10.15
CA ARG A 36 44.36 -4.91 11.12
C ARG A 36 43.81 -3.66 10.44
N SER A 37 44.43 -3.21 9.34
CA SER A 37 43.96 -2.03 8.61
C SER A 37 42.66 -2.31 7.86
N ALA A 38 42.44 -3.54 7.39
CA ALA A 38 41.19 -3.93 6.76
C ALA A 38 40.01 -3.87 7.74
N ILE A 39 40.20 -4.34 8.98
CA ILE A 39 39.19 -4.23 10.05
C ILE A 39 38.90 -2.77 10.38
N LEU A 40 39.94 -1.93 10.51
CA LEU A 40 39.76 -0.52 10.80
C LEU A 40 38.99 0.21 9.67
N SER A 41 39.35 -0.07 8.42
CA SER A 41 38.64 0.46 7.26
C SER A 41 37.20 -0.03 7.20
N ALA A 42 36.94 -1.30 7.52
CA ALA A 42 35.58 -1.84 7.57
C ALA A 42 34.75 -1.14 8.64
N LEU A 43 35.30 -0.92 9.84
CA LEU A 43 34.64 -0.17 10.91
C LEU A 43 34.29 1.26 10.48
N PHE A 44 35.22 1.93 9.80
CA PHE A 44 35.00 3.28 9.30
C PHE A 44 33.89 3.34 8.26
N VAL A 45 33.91 2.43 7.27
CA VAL A 45 32.87 2.33 6.25
C VAL A 45 31.51 2.03 6.87
N LEU A 46 31.45 1.09 7.83
CA LEU A 46 30.21 0.78 8.56
C LEU A 46 29.70 1.98 9.37
N GLY A 47 30.59 2.75 10.00
CA GLY A 47 30.23 3.97 10.73
C GLY A 47 29.64 5.03 9.81
N VAL A 48 30.27 5.28 8.66
CA VAL A 48 29.76 6.23 7.66
C VAL A 48 28.43 5.76 7.07
N ALA A 49 28.33 4.48 6.71
CA ALA A 49 27.09 3.88 6.22
C ALA A 49 25.95 3.99 7.24
N TYR A 50 26.25 3.78 8.53
CA TYR A 50 25.29 3.93 9.62
C TYR A 50 24.78 5.37 9.73
N LEU A 51 25.67 6.36 9.68
CA LEU A 51 25.27 7.77 9.70
C LEU A 51 24.38 8.13 8.50
N ILE A 52 24.71 7.65 7.30
CA ILE A 52 23.87 7.86 6.11
C ILE A 52 22.50 7.19 6.32
N GLN A 53 22.47 5.96 6.85
CA GLN A 53 21.24 5.23 7.08
C GLN A 53 20.34 5.94 8.11
N VAL A 54 20.88 6.33 9.25
CA VAL A 54 20.17 7.09 10.29
C VAL A 54 19.62 8.41 9.72
N ASN A 55 20.45 9.17 9.02
CA ASN A 55 20.01 10.43 8.41
C ASN A 55 18.91 10.20 7.36
N SER A 56 18.99 9.12 6.56
CA SER A 56 17.96 8.78 5.57
C SER A 56 16.63 8.34 6.21
N ILE A 57 16.69 7.69 7.39
CA ILE A 57 15.50 7.28 8.16
C ILE A 57 14.76 8.51 8.67
N SER A 58 15.48 9.55 9.14
CA SER A 58 14.86 10.80 9.58
C SER A 58 14.10 11.52 8.46
N THR A 59 14.63 11.54 7.24
CA THR A 59 13.93 12.13 6.08
C THR A 59 12.69 11.33 5.68
N LYS A 60 12.80 9.99 5.71
CA LYS A 60 11.66 9.09 5.44
C LYS A 60 10.55 9.22 6.50
N GLY A 61 10.90 9.50 7.76
CA GLY A 61 9.93 9.77 8.82
C GLY A 61 9.04 10.99 8.53
N TYR A 62 9.59 12.02 7.89
CA TYR A 62 8.81 13.19 7.46
C TYR A 62 7.83 12.84 6.34
N GLU A 63 8.27 12.08 5.33
CA GLU A 63 7.37 11.60 4.27
C GLU A 63 6.25 10.74 4.84
N ILE A 64 6.57 9.80 5.74
CA ILE A 64 5.57 8.97 6.42
C ILE A 64 4.57 9.83 7.18
N LYS A 65 5.03 10.82 7.96
CA LYS A 65 4.16 11.73 8.70
C LYS A 65 3.24 12.53 7.77
N GLN A 66 3.73 12.98 6.62
CA GLN A 66 2.90 13.67 5.62
C GLN A 66 1.86 12.73 5.00
N LEU A 67 2.21 11.47 4.71
CA LEU A 67 1.27 10.47 4.22
C LEU A 67 0.20 10.15 5.27
N GLU A 68 0.57 10.01 6.54
CA GLU A 68 -0.37 9.80 7.65
C GLU A 68 -1.35 10.97 7.79
N GLN A 69 -0.86 12.21 7.71
CA GLN A 69 -1.71 13.41 7.75
C GLN A 69 -2.72 13.43 6.58
N LYS A 70 -2.28 13.12 5.36
CA LYS A 70 -3.17 13.02 4.19
C LYS A 70 -4.20 11.92 4.36
N LEU A 71 -3.81 10.79 4.94
CA LEU A 71 -4.72 9.67 5.18
C LEU A 71 -5.81 10.04 6.19
N VAL A 72 -5.46 10.77 7.25
CA VAL A 72 -6.44 11.30 8.22
C VAL A 72 -7.39 12.29 7.55
N GLU A 73 -6.88 13.24 6.76
CA GLU A 73 -7.70 14.22 6.05
C GLU A 73 -8.70 13.55 5.10
N VAL A 74 -8.24 12.60 4.28
CA VAL A 74 -9.10 11.87 3.33
C VAL A 74 -10.16 11.03 4.06
N ARG A 75 -9.82 10.43 5.21
CA ARG A 75 -10.80 9.69 6.01
C ARG A 75 -11.88 10.60 6.57
N GLU A 76 -11.50 11.74 7.12
CA GLU A 76 -12.46 12.71 7.66
C GLU A 76 -13.40 13.22 6.55
N GLN A 77 -12.87 13.51 5.36
CA GLN A 77 -13.67 13.90 4.21
C GLN A 77 -14.65 12.79 3.79
N ASN A 78 -14.20 11.53 3.78
CA ASN A 78 -15.06 10.39 3.45
C ASN A 78 -16.19 10.22 4.47
N GLU A 79 -15.88 10.27 5.77
CA GLU A 79 -16.88 10.18 6.84
C GLU A 79 -17.92 11.29 6.73
N ARG A 80 -17.50 12.54 6.45
CA ARG A 80 -18.42 13.65 6.22
C ARG A 80 -19.35 13.41 5.04
N LEU A 81 -18.80 12.98 3.91
CA LEU A 81 -19.58 12.66 2.70
C LEU A 81 -20.55 11.49 2.94
N GLU A 82 -20.13 10.49 3.70
CA GLU A 82 -21.00 9.36 4.04
C GLU A 82 -22.17 9.79 4.93
N LEU A 83 -21.93 10.66 5.91
CA LEU A 83 -22.99 11.24 6.74
C LEU A 83 -23.97 12.07 5.91
N GLU A 84 -23.47 12.88 4.98
CA GLU A 84 -24.32 13.67 4.08
C GLU A 84 -25.17 12.78 3.17
N ALA A 85 -24.57 11.75 2.56
CA ALA A 85 -25.29 10.78 1.75
C ALA A 85 -26.37 10.03 2.55
N ARG A 86 -26.06 9.63 3.79
CA ARG A 86 -27.02 8.99 4.70
C ARG A 86 -28.14 9.94 5.08
N SER A 87 -27.84 11.21 5.34
CA SER A 87 -28.85 12.24 5.66
C SER A 87 -29.84 12.44 4.51
N LEU A 88 -29.33 12.58 3.28
CA LEU A 88 -30.14 12.69 2.07
C LEU A 88 -31.05 11.46 1.91
N LYS A 89 -30.48 10.26 2.03
CA LYS A 89 -31.23 9.01 1.94
C LYS A 89 -32.27 8.87 3.05
N ALA A 90 -31.95 9.31 4.27
CA ALA A 90 -32.90 9.27 5.39
C ALA A 90 -34.14 10.12 5.10
N ILE A 91 -33.97 11.32 4.54
CA ILE A 91 -35.10 12.18 4.13
C ILE A 91 -35.98 11.48 3.09
N GLU A 92 -35.37 10.89 2.05
CA GLU A 92 -36.10 10.14 1.02
C GLU A 92 -36.88 8.97 1.64
N THR A 93 -36.27 8.22 2.55
CA THR A 93 -36.93 7.10 3.22
C THR A 93 -38.09 7.54 4.12
N ILE A 94 -37.94 8.64 4.85
CA ILE A 94 -39.00 9.20 5.70
C ILE A 94 -40.16 9.68 4.83
N GLN A 95 -39.86 10.35 3.72
CA GLN A 95 -40.88 10.83 2.78
C GLN A 95 -41.63 9.66 2.14
N ALA A 96 -40.94 8.60 1.72
CA ALA A 96 -41.56 7.39 1.18
C ALA A 96 -42.45 6.68 2.22
N GLN A 97 -42.00 6.57 3.47
CA GLN A 97 -42.81 6.00 4.55
C GLN A 97 -44.02 6.87 4.90
N ALA A 98 -43.85 8.19 4.92
CA ALA A 98 -44.96 9.13 5.17
C ALA A 98 -46.03 9.03 4.07
N GLN A 99 -45.62 8.88 2.81
CA GLN A 99 -46.53 8.62 1.69
C GLN A 99 -47.22 7.26 1.82
N ALA A 100 -46.49 6.20 2.16
CA ALA A 100 -47.07 4.86 2.38
C ALA A 100 -48.11 4.85 3.50
N LEU A 101 -47.94 5.69 4.51
CA LEU A 101 -48.87 5.88 5.63
C LEU A 101 -49.96 6.92 5.34
N ASN A 102 -50.05 7.46 4.12
CA ASN A 102 -50.99 8.51 3.72
C ASN A 102 -50.98 9.75 4.65
N LEU A 103 -49.82 10.10 5.19
CA LEU A 103 -49.66 11.27 6.04
C LEU A 103 -49.71 12.56 5.20
N VAL A 104 -50.38 13.58 5.72
CA VAL A 104 -50.58 14.88 5.05
C VAL A 104 -49.75 15.95 5.77
N PRO A 105 -49.05 16.85 5.05
CA PRO A 105 -48.25 17.90 5.69
C PRO A 105 -49.10 18.81 6.59
N SER A 106 -48.68 18.98 7.84
CA SER A 106 -49.36 19.84 8.82
C SER A 106 -49.09 21.32 8.52
N GLN A 107 -50.16 22.12 8.43
CA GLN A 107 -50.09 23.57 8.12
C GLN A 107 -50.00 24.46 9.38
N GLY A 108 -50.00 23.88 10.57
CA GLY A 108 -49.91 24.63 11.82
C GLY A 108 -49.92 23.71 13.03
N VAL A 109 -48.80 23.67 13.77
CA VAL A 109 -48.69 22.86 14.98
C VAL A 109 -49.02 23.76 16.17
N ASN A 110 -50.17 23.53 16.80
CA ASN A 110 -50.56 24.27 17.99
C ASN A 110 -50.05 23.53 19.24
N TYR A 111 -48.95 24.00 19.81
CA TYR A 111 -48.34 23.40 20.99
C TYR A 111 -49.04 23.91 22.25
N PHE A 112 -49.72 23.01 22.97
CA PHE A 112 -50.27 23.33 24.27
C PHE A 112 -49.15 23.27 25.31
N SER A 113 -48.86 24.40 25.97
CA SER A 113 -47.97 24.42 27.14
C SER A 113 -48.70 23.82 28.34
N GLY A 114 -48.37 22.56 28.64
CA GLY A 114 -48.99 21.80 29.72
C GLY A 114 -48.56 22.28 31.10
N ASN A 115 -49.27 23.28 31.64
CA ASN A 115 -49.26 23.63 33.06
C ASN A 115 -50.55 23.16 33.75
N GLY A 116 -50.99 21.92 33.48
CA GLY A 116 -52.20 21.38 34.07
C GLY A 116 -52.44 19.94 33.63
N TYR A 117 -52.37 19.04 34.60
CA TYR A 117 -52.60 17.60 34.49
C TYR A 117 -53.92 17.28 33.79
N ALA A 118 -53.87 16.49 32.71
CA ALA A 118 -55.05 16.03 31.96
C ALA A 118 -55.45 14.58 32.30
N PHE A 119 -55.12 14.10 33.50
CA PHE A 119 -55.50 12.77 33.99
C PHE A 119 -55.81 12.80 35.49
N GLU A 120 -56.88 13.50 35.88
CA GLU A 120 -57.58 13.23 37.14
C GLU A 120 -59.06 12.95 36.81
N ARG A 121 -59.39 11.67 36.71
CA ARG A 121 -60.72 11.11 36.93
C ARG A 121 -60.57 9.71 37.50
#